data_AF-A0AAW2JFR0-F1
#
_entry.id   AF-A0AAW2JFR0-F1
#
_cell.length_a   1.000
_cell.length_b   1.000
_cell.length_c   1.000
_cell.angle_alpha   90.00
_cell.angle_beta   90.00
_cell.angle_gamma   90.00
#
_symmetry.space_group_name_H-M   'P 1'
#
loop_
_entity.id
_entity.type
_entity.pdbx_description
1 polymer ?
#
loop_
_entity_poly.entity_id
_entity_poly.type
_entity_poly.pdbx_seq_one_letter_code
_entity_poly.pdbx_strand_id
1 'polypeptide(L)'
;FGQEERRGPRAQGNDALVITALLANYEIECVFIDSGSSADILFGEAYDQMQLGDVPLDAVDTSLYDFTGEVVHPRGMISFR
;
A
#
# COMPACT_ATOMS: atom_id res chain seq x y z
N PHE A 1 8.97 14.27 -28.61
CA PHE A 1 9.87 14.49 -27.46
C PHE A 1 11.25 14.00 -27.85
N GLY A 2 12.23 14.92 -27.83
CA GLY A 2 13.58 14.72 -28.35
C GLY A 2 14.49 13.94 -27.40
N GLN A 3 15.55 13.40 -27.98
CA GLN A 3 16.58 12.56 -27.36
C GLN A 3 17.52 13.39 -26.47
N GLU A 4 17.03 14.00 -25.38
CA GLU A 4 17.90 14.85 -24.54
C GLU A 4 17.51 14.94 -23.05
N GLU A 5 17.01 13.85 -22.46
CA GLU A 5 16.84 13.77 -21.00
C GLU A 5 17.46 12.48 -20.43
N ARG A 6 18.69 12.18 -20.87
CA ARG A 6 19.47 11.02 -20.41
C ARG A 6 20.41 11.45 -19.28
N ARG A 7 19.84 11.78 -18.12
CA ARG A 7 20.41 11.66 -16.76
C ARG A 7 19.45 12.25 -15.73
N GLY A 8 18.31 11.58 -15.54
CA GLY A 8 17.51 11.77 -14.33
C GLY A 8 18.29 11.35 -13.09
N PRO A 9 17.96 11.89 -11.90
CA PRO A 9 18.63 11.54 -10.65
C PRO A 9 18.61 10.02 -10.46
N ARG A 10 19.73 9.52 -9.92
CA ARG A 10 19.98 8.10 -9.60
C ARG A 10 18.69 7.47 -9.06
N ALA A 11 18.34 6.29 -9.58
CA ALA A 11 17.25 5.47 -9.04
C ALA A 11 17.39 5.46 -7.51
N GLN A 12 16.54 6.23 -6.84
CA GLN A 12 16.41 6.14 -5.40
C GLN A 12 15.72 4.80 -5.21
N GLY A 13 16.45 3.86 -4.62
CA GLY A 13 16.00 2.49 -4.48
C GLY A 13 14.58 2.48 -3.93
N ASN A 14 13.71 1.73 -4.60
CA ASN A 14 12.49 1.20 -4.00
C ASN A 14 12.91 0.16 -2.95
N ASP A 15 13.73 0.57 -1.98
CA ASP A 15 14.06 -0.23 -0.83
C ASP A 15 12.79 -0.22 0.02
N ALA A 16 12.01 -1.30 -0.10
CA ALA A 16 10.91 -1.57 0.81
C ALA A 16 11.44 -1.46 2.24
N LEU A 17 11.14 -0.36 2.91
CA LEU A 17 11.59 -0.15 4.28
C LEU A 17 10.66 -0.94 5.19
N VAL A 18 11.13 -2.11 5.63
CA VAL A 18 10.44 -2.95 6.62
C VAL A 18 10.37 -2.17 7.95
N ILE A 19 9.27 -1.46 8.17
CA ILE A 19 8.92 -0.85 9.45
C ILE A 19 7.86 -1.72 10.11
N THR A 20 8.06 -2.05 11.39
CA THR A 20 7.00 -2.61 12.22
C THR A 20 5.99 -1.51 12.54
N ALA A 21 4.79 -1.57 11.96
CA ALA A 21 3.70 -0.67 12.31
C ALA A 21 2.75 -1.35 13.31
N LEU A 22 2.32 -0.58 14.31
CA LEU A 22 1.22 -0.96 15.21
C LEU A 22 -0.08 -0.43 14.61
N LEU A 23 -0.89 -1.32 14.05
CA LEU A 23 -2.22 -0.99 13.54
C LEU A 23 -3.26 -1.72 14.39
N ALA A 24 -4.17 -0.97 15.03
CA ALA A 24 -5.20 -1.52 15.90
C ALA A 24 -4.68 -2.57 16.93
N ASN A 25 -3.50 -2.30 17.51
CA ASN A 25 -2.79 -3.13 18.49
C ASN A 25 -2.15 -4.42 17.94
N TYR A 26 -2.04 -4.55 16.61
CA TYR A 26 -1.32 -5.64 15.95
C TYR A 26 -0.04 -5.12 15.31
N GLU A 27 1.05 -5.85 15.54
CA GLU A 27 2.33 -5.60 14.87
C GLU A 27 2.26 -6.17 13.45
N ILE A 28 2.45 -5.32 12.46
CA ILE A 28 2.56 -5.68 11.05
C ILE A 28 4.01 -5.46 10.64
N GLU A 29 4.67 -6.52 10.16
CA GLU A 29 6.09 -6.49 9.82
C GLU A 29 6.38 -6.04 8.37
N CYS A 30 5.38 -5.75 7.55
CA CYS A 30 5.58 -5.45 6.14
C CYS A 30 4.94 -4.12 5.73
N VAL A 31 5.54 -2.99 6.11
CA VAL A 31 5.17 -1.69 5.55
C VAL A 31 6.01 -1.44 4.31
N PHE A 32 5.38 -1.28 3.14
CA PHE A 32 6.05 -0.73 1.97
C PHE A 32 5.85 0.78 1.98
N ILE A 33 6.92 1.55 2.20
CA ILE A 33 6.84 3.01 2.17
C ILE A 33 7.17 3.49 0.77
N ASP A 34 6.14 3.81 0.01
CA ASP A 34 6.28 4.60 -1.20
C ASP A 34 6.04 6.07 -0.87
N SER A 35 7.12 6.84 -0.75
CA SER A 35 7.05 8.29 -0.48
C SER A 35 6.42 9.11 -1.62
N GLY A 36 6.20 8.50 -2.79
CA GLY A 36 5.46 9.08 -3.91
C GLY A 36 3.99 8.67 -3.96
N SER A 37 3.57 7.68 -3.16
CA SER A 37 2.18 7.25 -3.06
C SER A 37 1.40 8.11 -2.07
N SER A 38 0.12 8.31 -2.38
CA SER A 38 -0.83 9.03 -1.50
C SER A 38 -1.78 8.07 -0.75
N ALA A 39 -1.60 6.76 -0.93
CA ALA A 39 -2.48 5.74 -0.37
C ALA A 39 -1.68 4.75 0.48
N ASP A 40 -2.22 4.47 1.67
CA ASP A 40 -1.81 3.35 2.50
C ASP A 40 -2.61 2.10 2.08
N ILE A 41 -1.92 1.01 1.76
CA ILE A 41 -2.54 -0.24 1.32
C ILE A 41 -2.27 -1.33 2.36
N LEU A 42 -3.33 -1.95 2.87
CA LEU A 42 -3.26 -3.13 3.72
C LEU A 42 -3.58 -4.38 2.88
N PHE A 43 -2.67 -5.36 2.87
CA PHE A 43 -2.93 -6.64 2.22
C PHE A 43 -4.04 -7.40 2.95
N GLY A 44 -4.89 -8.08 2.18
CA GLY A 44 -6.02 -8.85 2.74
C GLY A 44 -5.59 -9.91 3.75
N GLU A 45 -4.45 -10.58 3.52
CA GLU A 45 -3.92 -11.56 4.47
C GLU A 45 -3.51 -10.92 5.80
N ALA A 46 -2.88 -9.74 5.77
CA ALA A 46 -2.55 -9.01 6.99
C ALA A 46 -3.83 -8.60 7.73
N TYR A 47 -4.84 -8.09 7.03
CA TYR A 47 -6.15 -7.79 7.61
C TYR A 47 -6.76 -9.01 8.33
N ASP A 48 -6.74 -10.18 7.69
CA ASP A 48 -7.29 -11.40 8.27
C ASP A 48 -6.47 -11.88 9.50
N GLN A 49 -5.13 -11.77 9.47
CA GLN A 49 -4.24 -12.12 10.59
C GLN A 49 -4.38 -11.18 11.78
N MET A 50 -4.67 -9.91 11.54
CA MET A 50 -4.92 -8.93 12.58
C MET A 50 -6.20 -9.20 13.37
N GLN A 51 -7.05 -10.16 12.98
CA GLN A 51 -8.23 -10.57 13.75
C GLN A 51 -9.06 -9.38 14.24
N LEU A 52 -9.21 -8.34 13.41
CA LEU A 52 -9.90 -7.08 13.77
C LEU A 52 -11.39 -7.29 14.09
N GLY A 53 -11.89 -8.52 14.02
CA GLY A 53 -13.29 -8.88 14.11
C GLY A 53 -14.03 -8.53 12.82
N ASP A 54 -15.37 -8.49 12.89
CA ASP A 54 -16.22 -8.03 11.79
C ASP A 54 -16.22 -6.49 11.70
N VAL A 55 -15.05 -5.85 11.76
CA VAL A 55 -14.97 -4.41 11.47
C VAL A 55 -15.48 -4.23 10.04
N PRO A 56 -16.56 -3.45 9.85
CA PRO A 56 -17.13 -3.29 8.53
C PRO A 56 -16.13 -2.53 7.66
N LEU A 57 -15.84 -3.11 6.49
CA LEU A 57 -15.12 -2.41 5.44
C LEU A 57 -16.11 -1.54 4.67
N ASP A 58 -15.79 -0.27 4.51
CA ASP A 58 -16.55 0.63 3.65
C ASP A 58 -16.34 0.23 2.19
N ALA A 59 -17.40 0.25 1.40
CA ALA A 59 -17.31 0.00 -0.04
C ALA A 59 -16.50 1.10 -0.71
N VAL A 60 -15.61 0.71 -1.63
CA VAL A 60 -14.78 1.60 -2.42
C VAL A 60 -14.92 1.23 -3.89
N ASP A 61 -15.12 2.21 -4.76
CA ASP A 61 -15.25 2.00 -6.21
C ASP A 61 -13.95 2.37 -6.96
N THR A 62 -12.85 2.51 -6.22
CA THR A 62 -11.54 2.90 -6.74
C THR A 62 -10.73 1.65 -7.05
N SER A 63 -10.38 1.49 -8.32
CA SER A 63 -9.39 0.52 -8.76
C SER A 63 -7.96 1.00 -8.48
N LEU A 64 -7.09 0.06 -8.13
CA LEU A 64 -5.65 0.27 -7.99
C LEU A 64 -4.91 -0.42 -9.13
N TYR A 65 -3.68 0.02 -9.41
CA TYR A 65 -2.77 -0.66 -10.32
C TYR A 65 -1.63 -1.28 -9.53
N ASP A 66 -1.35 -2.55 -9.77
CA ASP A 66 -0.19 -3.21 -9.18
C ASP A 66 1.11 -2.87 -9.95
N PHE A 67 2.23 -3.42 -9.50
CA PHE A 67 3.53 -3.17 -10.14
C PHE A 67 3.69 -3.79 -11.52
N THR A 68 2.79 -4.70 -11.91
CA THR A 68 2.74 -5.29 -13.26
C THR A 68 1.83 -4.49 -14.20
N GLY A 69 1.10 -3.50 -13.67
CA GLY A 69 0.11 -2.71 -14.38
C GLY A 69 -1.28 -3.37 -14.44
N GLU A 70 -1.48 -4.46 -13.70
CA GLU A 70 -2.78 -5.11 -13.58
C GLU A 70 -3.69 -4.31 -12.64
N VAL A 71 -5.00 -4.32 -12.96
CA VAL A 71 -6.01 -3.66 -12.16
C VAL A 71 -6.40 -4.56 -11.00
N VAL A 72 -6.31 -4.01 -9.79
CA VAL A 72 -6.73 -4.66 -8.55
C VAL A 72 -7.92 -3.89 -7.97
N HIS A 73 -8.94 -4.63 -7.54
CA HIS A 73 -10.07 -4.05 -6.82
C HIS A 73 -9.88 -4.30 -5.31
N PRO A 74 -9.84 -3.25 -4.47
CA PRO A 74 -9.71 -3.42 -3.03
C PRO A 74 -10.97 -4.07 -2.45
N ARG A 75 -10.80 -4.84 -1.37
CA ARG A 75 -11.92 -5.44 -0.61
C ARG A 75 -12.81 -4.37 0.04
N GLY A 76 -12.21 -3.23 0.41
CA GLY A 76 -12.88 -2.06 0.97
C GLY A 76 -11.89 -1.15 1.68
N MET A 77 -12.40 -0.12 2.36
CA MET A 77 -11.61 0.81 3.17
C MET A 77 -11.93 0.62 4.65
N ILE A 78 -10.89 0.69 5.48
CA ILE A 78 -11.02 0.76 6.93
C ILE A 78 -10.51 2.12 7.40
N SER A 79 -11.25 2.75 8.31
CA SER A 79 -10.86 4.00 8.96
C SER A 79 -10.80 3.78 10.46
N PHE A 80 -9.63 4.03 11.05
CA PHE A 80 -9.47 4.08 12.50
C PHE A 80 -9.72 5.52 12.96
N ARG A 81 -10.65 5.71 13.89
CA ARG A 81 -10.89 7.01 14.54
C ARG A 81 -9.96 7.22 15.71
#